data_AF-A0ABD0N814-F1
#
_entry.id   AF-A0ABD0N814-F1
#
_cell.length_a   1.000
_cell.length_b   1.000
_cell.length_c   1.000
_cell.angle_alpha   90.00
_cell.angle_beta   90.00
_cell.angle_gamma   90.00
#
_symmetry.space_group_name_H-M   'P 1'
#
loop_
_entity.id
_entity.type
_entity.pdbx_description
1 polymer ?
#
loop_
_entity_poly.entity_id
_entity_poly.type
_entity_poly.pdbx_seq_one_letter_code
_entity_poly.pdbx_strand_id
1 'polypeptide(L)' 'MTVVLLANDSKGMIFYNGQKTDGKGDFISLSLNDGILEFRYDLGKGPAVI' A
#
# COMPACT_ATOMS: atom_id res chain seq x y z
N MET A 1 -12.62 12.71 -6.57
CA MET A 1 -11.26 13.04 -7.03
C MET A 1 -10.68 11.79 -7.64
N THR A 2 -10.05 11.89 -8.81
CA THR A 2 -9.44 10.75 -9.51
C THR A 2 -7.95 11.01 -9.62
N VAL A 3 -7.13 10.00 -9.33
CA VAL A 3 -5.67 10.03 -9.49
C VAL A 3 -5.31 8.99 -10.54
N VAL A 4 -4.46 9.37 -11.50
CA VAL A 4 -3.93 8.48 -12.54
C VAL A 4 -2.42 8.44 -12.38
N LEU A 5 -1.83 7.25 -12.39
CA LEU A 5 -0.41 7.02 -12.17
C LEU A 5 0.18 6.29 -13.37
N LEU A 6 1.36 6.72 -13.82
CA LEU A 6 2.20 6.03 -14.79
C LEU A 6 3.51 5.69 -14.07
N ALA A 7 3.72 4.42 -13.74
CA ALA A 7 4.93 3.97 -13.09
C ALA A 7 6.04 3.70 -14.12
N ASN A 8 7.26 4.15 -13.81
CA ASN A 8 8.46 3.87 -14.62
C ASN A 8 9.35 2.79 -13.99
N ASP A 9 8.97 2.28 -12.82
CA ASP A 9 9.63 1.19 -12.10
C ASP A 9 8.58 0.13 -11.75
N SER A 10 9.00 -1.14 -11.70
CA SER A 10 8.17 -2.28 -11.34
C SER A 10 8.04 -2.47 -9.83
N LYS A 11 8.82 -1.73 -9.01
CA LYS A 11 8.78 -1.81 -7.55
C LYS A 11 8.68 -0.43 -6.90
N GLY A 12 7.77 -0.29 -5.94
CA GLY A 12 7.67 0.93 -5.13
C GLY A 12 6.36 1.09 -4.37
N MET A 13 6.39 1.94 -3.34
CA MET A 13 5.20 2.34 -2.59
C MET A 13 4.53 3.52 -3.29
N ILE A 14 3.26 3.38 -3.63
CA ILE A 14 2.45 4.44 -4.26
C ILE A 14 1.72 5.25 -3.21
N PHE A 15 1.11 4.58 -2.24
CA PHE A 15 0.32 5.20 -1.19
C PHE A 15 0.45 4.42 0.11
N TYR A 16 0.58 5.14 1.21
CA TYR A 16 0.56 4.57 2.55
C TYR A 16 -0.23 5.49 3.48
N ASN A 17 -1.15 4.90 4.23
CA ASN A 17 -1.83 5.58 5.32
C ASN A 17 -1.91 4.62 6.51
N GLY A 18 -1.15 4.95 7.56
CA GLY A 18 -1.11 4.19 8.81
C GLY A 18 -1.68 5.01 9.96
N GLN A 19 -2.26 4.31 10.94
CA GLN A 19 -2.77 4.89 12.18
C GLN A 19 -1.66 5.57 13.01
N LYS A 20 -0.43 5.07 12.90
CA LYS A 20 0.75 5.56 13.64
C LYS A 20 1.93 5.72 12.70
N THR A 21 2.88 6.55 13.10
CA THR A 21 4.11 6.83 12.34
C THR A 21 5.23 5.84 12.62
N ASP A 22 5.08 4.95 13.60
CA ASP A 22 6.07 3.94 13.99
C ASP A 22 5.93 2.61 13.22
N GLY A 23 5.07 2.59 12.19
CA GLY A 23 4.79 1.40 11.38
C GLY A 23 3.93 0.35 12.10
N LYS A 24 3.34 0.69 13.26
CA LYS A 24 2.44 -0.19 14.00
C LYS A 24 0.99 0.26 13.90
N GLY A 25 0.08 -0.67 14.15
CA GLY A 25 -1.37 -0.42 14.10
C GLY A 25 -1.94 -0.57 12.70
N ASP A 26 -3.16 -0.08 12.53
CA ASP A 26 -3.93 -0.31 11.32
C ASP A 26 -3.35 0.51 10.16
N PHE A 27 -3.41 -0.05 8.95
CA PHE A 27 -2.96 0.66 7.76
C PHE A 27 -3.68 0.18 6.50
N ILE A 28 -3.60 1.02 5.49
CA ILE A 28 -3.83 0.67 4.09
C ILE A 28 -2.64 1.13 3.25
N SER A 29 -2.28 0.35 2.24
CA SER A 29 -1.23 0.70 1.31
C SER A 29 -1.50 0.19 -0.09
N LEU A 30 -0.95 0.92 -1.06
CA LEU A 30 -0.91 0.55 -2.47
C LEU A 30 0.54 0.56 -2.92
N SER A 31 1.02 -0.53 -3.49
CA SER A 31 2.39 -0.67 -3.98
C SER A 31 2.44 -1.42 -5.29
N LEU A 32 3.55 -1.27 -6.02
CA LEU A 32 3.93 -2.14 -7.12
C LEU A 32 4.97 -3.14 -6.62
N ASN A 33 4.75 -4.41 -6.93
CA ASN A 33 5.68 -5.49 -6.71
C ASN A 33 5.81 -6.31 -7.99
N ASP A 34 6.99 -6.27 -8.61
CA ASP A 34 7.27 -6.90 -9.91
C ASP A 34 6.24 -6.51 -10.99
N GLY A 35 5.80 -5.24 -10.98
CA GLY A 35 4.85 -4.68 -11.94
C GLY A 35 3.39 -5.01 -11.64
N ILE A 36 3.12 -5.78 -10.59
CA ILE A 36 1.77 -6.11 -10.12
C ILE A 36 1.38 -5.12 -9.04
N LEU A 37 0.17 -4.56 -9.17
CA LEU A 37 -0.40 -3.69 -8.15
C LEU A 37 -0.86 -4.55 -6.96
N GLU A 38 -0.33 -4.26 -5.78
CA GLU A 38 -0.70 -4.92 -4.53
C GLU A 38 -1.47 -3.94 -3.66
N PHE A 39 -2.67 -4.34 -3.23
CA PHE A 39 -3.41 -3.65 -2.18
C PHE A 39 -3.22 -4.40 -0.87
N ARG A 40 -2.66 -3.74 0.13
CA ARG A 40 -2.39 -4.35 1.44
C ARG A 40 -3.07 -3.56 2.54
N TYR A 41 -3.61 -4.26 3.53
CA TYR A 41 -4.21 -3.64 4.69
C TYR A 41 -4.03 -4.49 5.95
N ASP A 42 -4.07 -3.84 7.12
CA ASP A 42 -4.26 -4.48 8.42
C ASP A 42 -5.27 -3.65 9.21
N LEU A 43 -6.32 -4.30 9.73
CA LEU A 43 -7.41 -3.68 10.51
C LEU A 43 -7.45 -4.26 11.93
N GLY A 44 -6.28 -4.62 12.48
CA GLY A 44 -6.13 -5.11 13.85
C GLY A 44 -6.22 -6.64 13.97
N LYS A 45 -6.11 -7.37 12.85
CA LYS A 45 -6.15 -8.85 12.80
C LYS A 45 -4.99 -9.47 12.03
N GLY A 46 -4.02 -8.66 11.61
CA GLY A 46 -2.90 -9.08 10.80
C GLY A 46 -3.08 -8.66 9.33
N PRO A 47 -1.97 -8.54 8.59
CA PRO A 47 -1.99 -7.98 7.26
C PRO A 47 -2.55 -8.97 6.22
N ALA A 48 -3.36 -8.47 5.29
CA ALA A 48 -3.82 -9.18 4.10
C ALA A 48 -3.38 -8.44 2.83
N VAL A 49 -3.15 -9.19 1.75
CA VAL A 49 -2.81 -8.68 0.42
C VAL A 49 -3.87 -9.17 -0.57
N ILE A 50 -4.32 -8.27 -1.44
CA ILE A 50 -5.21 -8.53 -2.58
C ILE A 50 -4.46 -8.20 -3.85
#